data_AF-A0A8J8H502-F1
#
_entry.id   AF-A0A8J8H502-F1
#
_cell.length_a   1.000
_cell.length_b   1.000
_cell.length_c   1.000
_cell.angle_alpha   90.00
_cell.angle_beta   90.00
_cell.angle_gamma   90.00
#
_symmetry.space_group_name_H-M   'P 1'
#
loop_
_entity.id
_entity.type
_entity.pdbx_description
1 polymer ?
#
loop_
_entity_poly.entity_id
_entity_poly.type
_entity_poly.pdbx_seq_one_letter_code
_entity_poly.pdbx_strand_id
1 'polypeptide(L)'
;MTVVDGLGVAPLALDEADALLPREPGVYAWWAKPETFAELPGTVNPTDQHYRLLYVGIATNLNHRIRRNHLARSGSSTLRRTLAGLLLPTEHWETRRTDRVVLVPAAELRLTAWMHEHLRLTWYACEDPRPHELRLITALCPPLNFEGVPPGPTRDRVKAAKAAYAASAVH
;
A
#
# COMPACT_ATOMS: atom_id res chain seq x y z
N MET A 1 12.85 -16.37 13.55
CA MET A 1 12.56 -14.96 13.23
C MET A 1 11.06 -14.75 13.29
N THR A 2 10.55 -13.69 13.93
CA THR A 2 9.10 -13.42 13.94
C THR A 2 8.69 -12.59 12.72
N VAL A 3 7.40 -12.52 12.41
CA VAL A 3 6.89 -11.63 11.33
C VAL A 3 7.22 -10.16 11.59
N VAL A 4 7.22 -9.73 12.86
CA VAL A 4 7.55 -8.34 13.23
C VAL A 4 9.02 -8.06 12.88
N ASP A 5 9.93 -8.98 13.25
CA ASP A 5 11.35 -8.85 12.91
C ASP A 5 11.56 -8.90 11.39
N GLY A 6 10.86 -9.81 10.71
CA GLY A 6 10.94 -9.98 9.26
C GLY A 6 10.46 -8.77 8.46
N LEU A 7 9.46 -8.05 8.95
CA LEU A 7 9.00 -6.81 8.33
C LEU A 7 9.78 -5.58 8.80
N GLY A 8 10.45 -5.67 9.96
CA GLY A 8 11.24 -4.61 10.56
C GLY A 8 12.62 -4.40 9.96
N VAL A 9 13.03 -5.23 8.99
CA VAL A 9 14.26 -5.03 8.21
C VAL A 9 14.22 -3.74 7.38
N ALA A 10 15.37 -3.34 6.85
CA ALA A 10 15.47 -2.17 5.97
C ALA A 10 14.54 -2.34 4.75
N PRO A 11 13.61 -1.40 4.51
CA PRO A 11 12.72 -1.46 3.35
C PRO A 11 13.47 -1.31 2.03
N LEU A 12 13.21 -2.21 1.08
CA LEU A 12 13.90 -2.22 -0.21
C LEU A 12 13.22 -1.35 -1.25
N ALA A 13 14.02 -0.82 -2.18
CA ALA A 13 13.50 -0.21 -3.40
C ALA A 13 12.71 -1.26 -4.21
N LEU A 14 11.70 -0.83 -4.97
CA LEU A 14 10.81 -1.78 -5.63
C LEU A 14 11.51 -2.62 -6.70
N ASP A 15 12.51 -2.08 -7.38
CA ASP A 15 13.30 -2.83 -8.38
C ASP A 15 14.14 -3.93 -7.73
N GLU A 16 14.71 -3.66 -6.56
CA GLU A 16 15.46 -4.64 -5.76
C GLU A 16 14.52 -5.70 -5.17
N ALA A 17 13.40 -5.25 -4.61
CA ALA A 17 12.38 -6.13 -4.04
C ALA A 17 11.81 -7.07 -5.11
N ASP A 18 11.56 -6.56 -6.33
CA ASP A 18 11.03 -7.34 -7.44
C ASP A 18 11.85 -8.63 -7.64
N ALA A 19 13.18 -8.52 -7.70
CA ALA A 19 14.08 -9.64 -7.93
C ALA A 19 14.05 -10.71 -6.82
N LEU A 20 13.63 -10.34 -5.60
CA LEU A 20 13.74 -11.18 -4.40
C LEU A 20 12.39 -11.72 -3.90
N LEU A 21 11.27 -11.24 -4.46
CA LEU A 21 9.93 -11.63 -4.02
C LEU A 21 9.67 -13.14 -4.20
N PRO A 22 9.41 -13.89 -3.12
CA PRO A 22 9.17 -15.33 -3.19
C PRO A 22 7.78 -15.64 -3.75
N ARG A 23 7.63 -16.87 -4.26
CA ARG A 23 6.34 -17.39 -4.74
C ARG A 23 5.57 -18.13 -3.64
N GLU A 24 5.67 -17.61 -2.42
CA GLU A 24 5.10 -18.21 -1.21
C GLU A 24 4.00 -17.33 -0.61
N PRO A 25 3.12 -17.89 0.24
CA PRO A 25 2.25 -17.09 1.09
C PRO A 25 3.08 -16.23 2.05
N GLY A 26 2.50 -15.11 2.49
CA GLY A 26 3.18 -14.25 3.45
C GLY A 26 2.51 -12.90 3.65
N VAL A 27 3.18 -12.08 4.47
CA VAL A 27 2.79 -10.71 4.79
C VAL A 27 3.75 -9.76 4.07
N TYR A 28 3.24 -8.62 3.61
CA TYR A 28 4.05 -7.53 3.06
C TYR A 28 3.68 -6.20 3.71
N ALA A 29 4.64 -5.29 3.76
CA ALA A 29 4.48 -3.95 4.28
C ALA A 29 5.03 -2.92 3.29
N TRP A 30 4.25 -1.86 3.08
CA TRP A 30 4.62 -0.72 2.25
C TRP A 30 5.00 0.45 3.14
N TRP A 31 6.12 1.06 2.80
CA TRP A 31 6.74 2.13 3.56
C TRP A 31 6.94 3.35 2.67
N ALA A 32 6.96 4.53 3.26
CA ALA A 32 7.32 5.76 2.57
C ALA A 32 8.04 6.71 3.52
N LYS A 33 8.73 7.70 2.96
CA LYS A 33 9.33 8.75 3.78
C LYS A 33 8.24 9.63 4.42
N PRO A 34 8.53 10.28 5.57
CA PRO A 34 7.61 11.21 6.21
C PRO A 34 7.04 12.30 5.30
N GLU A 35 7.77 12.72 4.29
CA GLU A 35 7.41 13.84 3.41
C GLU A 35 6.40 13.42 2.33
N THR A 36 6.38 12.14 1.91
CA THR A 36 5.47 11.65 0.85
C THR A 36 3.99 11.87 1.20
N PHE A 37 3.64 11.71 2.47
CA PHE A 37 2.31 11.98 3.02
C PHE A 37 2.45 12.58 4.43
N ALA A 38 2.92 13.83 4.53
CA ALA A 38 3.21 14.49 5.82
C ALA A 38 2.05 14.42 6.84
N GLU A 39 0.81 14.47 6.35
CA GLU A 39 -0.42 14.44 7.14
C GLU A 39 -0.81 13.04 7.67
N LEU A 40 -0.15 11.98 7.18
CA LEU A 40 -0.42 10.62 7.62
C LEU A 40 0.59 10.20 8.70
N PRO A 41 0.12 9.74 9.87
CA PRO A 41 1.01 9.12 10.85
C PRO A 41 1.47 7.76 10.34
N GLY A 42 2.49 7.19 10.99
CA GLY A 42 2.89 5.81 10.75
C GLY A 42 4.03 5.42 11.67
N THR A 43 4.08 4.16 12.09
CA THR A 43 5.20 3.63 12.88
C THR A 43 6.47 3.70 12.05
N VAL A 44 7.54 4.26 12.62
CA VAL A 44 8.87 4.28 11.98
C VAL A 44 9.40 2.86 11.82
N ASN A 45 10.09 2.59 10.70
CA ASN A 45 10.78 1.33 10.54
C ASN A 45 11.94 1.24 11.57
N PRO A 46 12.10 0.10 12.27
CA PRO A 46 13.09 0.00 13.32
C PRO A 46 14.54 -0.10 12.80
N THR A 47 14.74 -0.52 11.55
CA THR A 47 16.07 -0.62 10.93
C THR A 47 16.43 0.63 10.13
N ASP A 48 15.47 1.28 9.48
CA ASP A 48 15.68 2.53 8.74
C ASP A 48 14.61 3.57 9.08
N GLN A 49 14.94 4.45 10.03
CA GLN A 49 14.01 5.44 10.60
C GLN A 49 13.58 6.53 9.60
N HIS A 50 14.16 6.59 8.39
CA HIS A 50 13.69 7.50 7.34
C HIS A 50 12.37 7.06 6.70
N TYR A 51 11.90 5.85 7.01
CA TYR A 51 10.65 5.32 6.46
C TYR A 51 9.64 5.03 7.58
N ARG A 52 8.37 5.28 7.27
CA ARG A 52 7.22 4.92 8.12
C ARG A 52 6.29 3.95 7.41
N LEU A 53 5.64 3.12 8.20
CA LEU A 53 4.67 2.14 7.74
C LEU A 53 3.41 2.84 7.22
N LEU A 54 2.99 2.51 6.00
CA LEU A 54 1.74 3.02 5.42
C LEU A 54 0.66 1.93 5.33
N TYR A 55 1.04 0.72 4.93
CA TYR A 55 0.09 -0.34 4.63
C TYR A 55 0.70 -1.71 4.90
N VAL A 56 -0.09 -2.61 5.46
CA VAL A 56 0.21 -4.04 5.61
C VAL A 56 -0.83 -4.83 4.83
N GLY A 57 -0.40 -5.90 4.18
CA GLY A 57 -1.32 -6.84 3.54
C GLY A 57 -0.77 -8.25 3.50
N ILE A 58 -1.64 -9.19 3.14
CA ILE A 58 -1.26 -10.60 2.93
C ILE A 58 -1.37 -11.04 1.48
N ALA A 59 -0.65 -12.11 1.16
CA ALA A 59 -0.73 -12.80 -0.10
C ALA A 59 -0.66 -14.31 0.13
N THR A 60 -1.33 -15.08 -0.72
CA THR A 60 -1.05 -16.52 -0.90
C THR A 60 0.13 -16.75 -1.86
N ASN A 61 0.53 -15.70 -2.59
CA ASN A 61 1.71 -15.67 -3.42
C ASN A 61 2.22 -14.21 -3.46
N LEU A 62 3.29 -13.93 -2.70
CA LEU A 62 3.85 -12.58 -2.57
C LEU A 62 4.27 -12.00 -3.92
N ASN A 63 5.02 -12.75 -4.71
CA ASN A 63 5.46 -12.35 -6.05
C ASN A 63 4.29 -11.91 -6.95
N HIS A 64 3.25 -12.74 -7.06
CA HIS A 64 2.07 -12.44 -7.87
C HIS A 64 1.34 -11.21 -7.33
N ARG A 65 1.11 -11.15 -6.01
CA ARG A 65 0.34 -10.06 -5.40
C ARG A 65 0.98 -8.71 -5.62
N ILE A 66 2.29 -8.61 -5.45
CA ILE A 66 3.00 -7.34 -5.67
C ILE A 66 3.05 -7.01 -7.16
N ARG A 67 3.56 -7.91 -8.01
CA ARG A 67 3.82 -7.63 -9.43
C ARG A 67 2.56 -7.49 -10.27
N ARG A 68 1.60 -8.41 -10.09
CA ARG A 68 0.42 -8.53 -10.97
C ARG A 68 -0.81 -7.79 -10.43
N ASN A 69 -0.78 -7.36 -9.16
CA ASN A 69 -1.84 -6.53 -8.60
C ASN A 69 -1.34 -5.14 -8.23
N HIS A 70 -0.50 -5.02 -7.19
CA HIS A 70 -0.10 -3.71 -6.64
C HIS A 70 0.71 -2.85 -7.62
N LEU A 71 1.50 -3.45 -8.49
CA LEU A 71 2.30 -2.75 -9.51
C LEU A 71 1.70 -2.82 -10.92
N ALA A 72 0.43 -3.23 -11.04
CA ALA A 72 -0.22 -3.39 -12.33
C ALA A 72 -1.54 -2.61 -12.47
N ARG A 73 -2.57 -2.94 -11.66
CA ARG A 73 -3.94 -2.46 -11.91
C ARG A 73 -4.72 -2.17 -10.64
N SER A 74 -5.27 -0.97 -10.56
CA SER A 74 -6.13 -0.46 -9.49
C SER A 74 -7.37 -1.33 -9.23
N GLY A 75 -7.92 -1.96 -10.26
CA GLY A 75 -9.09 -2.85 -10.12
C GLY A 75 -8.89 -3.98 -9.10
N SER A 76 -7.65 -4.48 -9.00
CA SER A 76 -7.27 -5.59 -8.12
C SER A 76 -6.54 -5.18 -6.83
N SER A 77 -6.34 -3.88 -6.61
CA SER A 77 -5.49 -3.37 -5.53
C SER A 77 -6.16 -2.27 -4.72
N THR A 78 -6.52 -2.58 -3.47
CA THR A 78 -7.04 -1.58 -2.53
C THR A 78 -6.01 -0.49 -2.26
N LEU A 79 -4.73 -0.84 -2.10
CA LEU A 79 -3.64 0.11 -1.94
C LEU A 79 -3.61 1.13 -3.09
N ARG A 80 -3.61 0.67 -4.35
CA ARG A 80 -3.56 1.59 -5.52
C ARG A 80 -4.75 2.54 -5.54
N ARG A 81 -5.96 2.06 -5.24
CA ARG A 81 -7.15 2.93 -5.21
C ARG A 81 -7.08 3.97 -4.10
N THR A 82 -6.57 3.59 -2.92
CA THR A 82 -6.35 4.54 -1.83
C THR A 82 -5.27 5.57 -2.18
N LEU A 83 -4.14 5.15 -2.74
CA LEU A 83 -3.07 6.06 -3.19
C LEU A 83 -3.57 7.02 -4.28
N ALA A 84 -4.26 6.49 -5.29
CA ALA A 84 -4.86 7.30 -6.35
C ALA A 84 -5.81 8.35 -5.77
N GLY A 85 -6.66 7.99 -4.80
CA GLY A 85 -7.54 8.94 -4.12
C GLY A 85 -6.79 10.01 -3.32
N LEU A 86 -5.72 9.64 -2.62
CA LEU A 86 -4.90 10.59 -1.85
C LEU A 86 -4.16 11.59 -2.75
N LEU A 87 -3.73 11.13 -3.92
CA LEU A 87 -2.96 11.90 -4.90
C LEU A 87 -3.84 12.61 -5.93
N LEU A 88 -5.14 12.32 -5.98
CA LEU A 88 -6.07 12.88 -6.97
C LEU A 88 -6.05 14.42 -7.02
N PRO A 89 -5.97 15.17 -5.89
CA PRO A 89 -5.94 16.63 -5.91
C PRO A 89 -4.71 17.23 -6.57
N THR A 90 -3.59 16.51 -6.62
CA THR A 90 -2.30 17.01 -7.14
C THR A 90 -1.95 16.43 -8.51
N GLU A 91 -2.27 15.16 -8.74
CA GLU A 91 -1.84 14.42 -9.93
C GLU A 91 -2.88 14.38 -11.04
N HIS A 92 -4.13 14.73 -10.70
CA HIS A 92 -5.26 14.79 -11.63
C HIS A 92 -5.43 13.51 -12.46
N TRP A 93 -5.46 12.36 -11.78
CA TRP A 93 -5.60 11.07 -12.43
C TRP A 93 -6.89 10.97 -13.24
N GLU A 94 -6.77 10.48 -14.48
CA GLU A 94 -7.92 10.13 -15.28
C GLU A 94 -8.42 8.71 -14.90
N THR A 95 -9.73 8.59 -14.73
CA THR A 95 -10.36 7.35 -14.28
C THR A 95 -11.55 6.99 -15.17
N ARG A 96 -11.95 5.72 -15.11
CA ARG A 96 -13.13 5.21 -15.82
C ARG A 96 -13.88 4.22 -14.94
N ARG A 97 -15.15 4.01 -15.25
CA ARG A 97 -15.99 3.02 -14.57
C ARG A 97 -15.97 1.67 -15.29
N THR A 98 -15.79 0.60 -14.53
CA THR A 98 -16.09 -0.80 -14.90
C THR A 98 -17.16 -1.33 -13.94
N ASP A 99 -17.00 -2.55 -13.41
CA ASP A 99 -17.62 -2.98 -12.15
C ASP A 99 -17.25 -2.07 -10.96
N ARG A 100 -16.14 -1.32 -11.06
CA ARG A 100 -15.66 -0.34 -10.07
C ARG A 100 -14.92 0.80 -10.76
N VAL A 101 -14.59 1.88 -10.04
CA VAL A 101 -13.71 2.93 -10.59
C VAL A 101 -12.27 2.46 -10.63
N VAL A 102 -11.66 2.58 -11.80
CA VAL A 102 -10.25 2.22 -12.08
C VAL A 102 -9.55 3.36 -12.80
N LEU A 103 -8.23 3.43 -12.67
CA LEU A 103 -7.42 4.32 -13.47
C LEU A 103 -7.45 3.89 -14.95
N VAL A 104 -7.37 4.86 -15.86
CA VAL A 104 -7.10 4.57 -17.28
C VAL A 104 -5.66 4.05 -17.45
N PRO A 105 -5.31 3.36 -18.56
CA PRO A 105 -3.99 2.74 -18.72
C PRO A 105 -2.80 3.70 -18.52
N ALA A 106 -2.87 4.93 -19.04
CA ALA A 106 -1.81 5.92 -18.86
C ALA A 106 -1.63 6.34 -17.39
N ALA A 107 -2.74 6.52 -16.66
CA ALA A 107 -2.71 6.83 -15.24
C ALA A 107 -2.22 5.64 -14.38
N GLU A 108 -2.51 4.40 -14.77
CA GLU A 108 -1.93 3.22 -14.10
C GLU A 108 -0.40 3.20 -14.20
N LEU A 109 0.16 3.51 -15.37
CA LEU A 109 1.61 3.58 -15.56
C LEU A 109 2.24 4.69 -14.72
N ARG A 110 1.63 5.90 -14.71
CA ARG A 110 2.09 7.00 -13.87
C ARG A 110 2.04 6.67 -12.38
N LEU A 111 0.96 6.05 -11.89
CA LEU A 111 0.88 5.63 -10.49
C LEU A 111 1.93 4.57 -10.17
N THR A 112 2.21 3.63 -11.08
CA THR A 112 3.29 2.67 -10.88
C THR A 112 4.66 3.37 -10.78
N ALA A 113 4.96 4.31 -11.67
CA ALA A 113 6.19 5.10 -11.58
C ALA A 113 6.31 5.86 -10.24
N TRP A 114 5.23 6.52 -9.83
CA TRP A 114 5.14 7.17 -8.52
C TRP A 114 5.39 6.19 -7.36
N MET A 115 4.84 4.97 -7.43
CA MET A 115 5.08 3.95 -6.41
C MET A 115 6.55 3.52 -6.35
N HIS A 116 7.24 3.36 -7.49
CA HIS A 116 8.68 3.04 -7.53
C HIS A 116 9.52 4.15 -6.91
N GLU A 117 9.17 5.40 -7.18
CA GLU A 117 9.88 6.56 -6.65
C GLU A 117 9.74 6.66 -5.12
N HIS A 118 8.50 6.61 -4.63
CA HIS A 118 8.18 7.03 -3.26
C HIS A 118 8.01 5.90 -2.25
N LEU A 119 7.77 4.66 -2.71
CA LEU A 119 7.50 3.55 -1.81
C LEU A 119 8.69 2.60 -1.67
N ARG A 120 8.74 1.93 -0.52
CA ARG A 120 9.62 0.81 -0.24
C ARG A 120 8.82 -0.38 0.26
N LEU A 121 9.40 -1.56 0.15
CA LEU A 121 8.73 -2.82 0.45
C LEU A 121 9.55 -3.67 1.40
N THR A 122 8.88 -4.24 2.40
CA THR A 122 9.36 -5.43 3.12
C THR A 122 8.34 -6.54 3.00
N TRP A 123 8.78 -7.79 3.17
CA TRP A 123 7.90 -8.95 3.20
C TRP A 123 8.46 -10.01 4.14
N TYR A 124 7.58 -10.91 4.55
CA TYR A 124 7.93 -12.10 5.32
C TYR A 124 7.09 -13.26 4.81
N ALA A 125 7.75 -14.30 4.30
CA ALA A 125 7.09 -15.52 3.86
C ALA A 125 6.63 -16.34 5.08
N CYS A 126 5.37 -16.78 5.07
CA CYS A 126 4.82 -17.66 6.08
C CYS A 126 3.54 -18.33 5.58
N GLU A 127 3.30 -19.58 5.99
CA GLU A 127 2.19 -20.39 5.50
C GLU A 127 0.81 -19.82 5.85
N ASP A 128 0.64 -19.28 7.07
CA ASP A 128 -0.62 -18.67 7.53
C ASP A 128 -0.45 -17.17 7.85
N PRO A 129 -0.55 -16.28 6.86
CA PRO A 129 -0.28 -14.86 7.05
C PRO A 129 -1.44 -14.09 7.72
N ARG A 130 -2.66 -14.62 7.75
CA ARG A 130 -3.87 -13.90 8.23
C ARG A 130 -3.78 -13.48 9.70
N PRO A 131 -3.43 -14.37 10.66
CA PRO A 131 -3.33 -13.97 12.07
C PRO A 131 -2.26 -12.90 12.28
N HIS A 132 -1.18 -12.95 11.50
CA HIS A 132 -0.10 -11.98 11.56
C HIS A 132 -0.53 -10.61 11.06
N GLU A 133 -1.24 -10.53 9.94
CA GLU A 133 -1.80 -9.28 9.42
C GLU A 133 -2.74 -8.62 10.42
N LEU A 134 -3.71 -9.38 10.97
CA LEU A 134 -4.64 -8.85 11.96
C LEU A 134 -3.90 -8.27 13.17
N ARG A 135 -2.90 -8.98 13.69
CA ARG A 135 -2.09 -8.54 14.82
C ARG A 135 -1.28 -7.27 14.48
N LEU A 136 -0.67 -7.22 13.30
CA LEU A 136 0.11 -6.06 12.85
C LEU A 136 -0.78 -4.83 12.64
N ILE A 137 -1.92 -4.99 11.99
CA ILE A 137 -2.87 -3.88 11.77
C ILE A 137 -3.38 -3.35 13.12
N THR A 138 -3.72 -4.25 14.05
CA THR A 138 -4.22 -3.86 15.38
C THR A 138 -3.14 -3.15 16.21
N ALA A 139 -1.90 -3.64 16.16
CA ALA A 139 -0.81 -3.10 16.98
C ALA A 139 -0.22 -1.81 16.41
N LEU A 140 -0.11 -1.69 15.09
CA LEU A 140 0.62 -0.61 14.42
C LEU A 140 -0.30 0.43 13.76
N CYS A 141 -1.60 0.14 13.64
CA CYS A 141 -2.60 1.00 13.00
C CYS A 141 -2.10 1.66 11.69
N PRO A 142 -1.63 0.89 10.68
CA PRO A 142 -1.11 1.47 9.45
C PRO A 142 -2.17 2.38 8.80
N PRO A 143 -1.83 3.63 8.45
CA PRO A 143 -2.83 4.65 8.09
C PRO A 143 -3.71 4.24 6.90
N LEU A 144 -3.19 3.44 5.96
CA LEU A 144 -3.92 3.04 4.75
C LEU A 144 -4.74 1.74 4.93
N ASN A 145 -4.56 1.00 6.03
CA ASN A 145 -5.41 -0.13 6.40
C ASN A 145 -6.70 0.39 7.04
N PHE A 146 -7.58 0.96 6.21
CA PHE A 146 -8.82 1.60 6.65
C PHE A 146 -9.65 0.76 7.65
N GLU A 147 -9.68 -0.55 7.45
CA GLU A 147 -10.21 -1.53 8.39
C GLU A 147 -9.13 -1.84 9.44
N GLY A 148 -9.22 -1.20 10.60
CA GLY A 148 -8.26 -1.35 11.70
C GLY A 148 -7.77 -0.04 12.29
N VAL A 149 -7.90 1.08 11.55
CA VAL A 149 -7.60 2.41 12.08
C VAL A 149 -8.79 2.93 12.92
N PRO A 150 -8.57 3.38 14.17
CA PRO A 150 -9.61 3.98 15.00
C PRO A 150 -10.26 5.21 14.33
N PRO A 151 -11.52 5.57 14.68
CA PRO A 151 -12.11 6.84 14.26
C PRO A 151 -11.19 8.03 14.59
N GLY A 152 -11.07 8.98 13.67
CA GLY A 152 -10.23 10.16 13.83
C GLY A 152 -9.73 10.73 12.50
N PRO A 153 -8.94 11.81 12.55
CA PRO A 153 -8.56 12.59 11.36
C PRO A 153 -7.90 11.77 10.25
N THR A 154 -7.00 10.84 10.60
CA THR A 154 -6.35 9.93 9.64
C THR A 154 -7.36 9.09 8.89
N ARG A 155 -8.31 8.48 9.63
CA ARG A 155 -9.34 7.62 9.03
C ARG A 155 -10.28 8.43 8.16
N ASP A 156 -10.67 9.62 8.59
CA ASP A 156 -11.55 10.51 7.83
C ASP A 156 -10.90 10.96 6.53
N ARG A 157 -9.61 11.29 6.55
CA ARG A 157 -8.84 11.64 5.36
C ARG A 157 -8.77 10.49 4.37
N VAL A 158 -8.45 9.28 4.82
CA VAL A 158 -8.41 8.09 3.96
C VAL A 158 -9.81 7.75 3.44
N LYS A 159 -10.86 7.92 4.25
CA LYS A 159 -12.25 7.75 3.81
C LYS A 159 -12.61 8.73 2.70
N ALA A 160 -12.29 10.01 2.88
CA ALA A 160 -12.55 11.06 1.91
C ALA A 160 -11.79 10.81 0.60
N ALA A 161 -10.51 10.43 0.67
CA ALA A 161 -9.71 10.06 -0.50
C ALA A 161 -10.34 8.88 -1.27
N LYS A 162 -10.76 7.82 -0.58
CA LYS A 162 -11.44 6.68 -1.21
C LYS A 162 -12.78 7.08 -1.84
N ALA A 163 -13.54 7.97 -1.21
CA ALA A 163 -14.80 8.48 -1.74
C ALA A 163 -14.58 9.35 -2.99
N ALA A 164 -13.62 10.27 -2.95
CA ALA A 164 -13.25 11.11 -4.09
C ALA A 164 -12.81 10.26 -5.28
N TYR A 165 -11.97 9.25 -5.05
CA TYR A 165 -11.60 8.29 -6.09
C TYR A 165 -12.82 7.54 -6.66
N ALA A 166 -13.73 7.05 -5.82
CA ALA A 166 -14.94 6.36 -6.27
C ALA A 166 -15.93 7.25 -7.06
N ALA A 167 -15.88 8.56 -6.85
CA ALA A 167 -16.68 9.55 -7.56
C ALA A 167 -15.95 10.15 -8.80
N SER A 168 -14.67 9.88 -8.98
CA SER A 168 -13.84 10.51 -10.02
C SER A 168 -14.15 10.07 -11.45
N ALA A 169 -14.79 8.91 -11.63
CA ALA A 169 -15.11 8.41 -12.95
C ALA A 169 -16.24 9.26 -13.55
N VAL A 170 -15.92 10.00 -14.60
CA VAL A 170 -16.90 10.69 -15.44
C VAL A 170 -17.66 9.64 -16.25
N HIS A 171 -18.97 9.84 -16.40
CA HIS A 171 -19.87 8.97 -17.17
C HIS A 171 -19.55 9.00 -18.68
#